data_AF-A0A8T0NZ14-F1
#
_entry.id   AF-A0A8T0NZ14-F1
#
_cell.length_a   1.000
_cell.length_b   1.000
_cell.length_c   1.000
_cell.angle_alpha   90.00
_cell.angle_beta   90.00
_cell.angle_gamma   90.00
#
_symmetry.space_group_name_H-M   'P 1'
#
loop_
_entity.id
_entity.type
_entity.pdbx_description
1 polymer ?
#
loop_
_entity_poly.entity_id
_entity_poly.type
_entity_poly.pdbx_seq_one_letter_code
_entity_poly.pdbx_strand_id
1 'polypeptide(L)'
;MPAYPSGHMYNGAVLCAKHGNGGCDHLDCGHGGSFVVVYVDVDTDHVVRASAYSSETRAWGATTSVHVDNFFEDRVSLLAGGALHFALEGGRSILKYDLSRHRLSVIGTPGDFAGMVMMEAEDGGLGFVAVLNGCIYIWTQQQQEVGTTIRWAQHRTIELETVLPRRYRSQSGEVIGFAEATNAVFINRHEGVFVLDLNSRKVRKVGERGDYRNILPYMSFYTPSGRYG
;
A
#
# COMPACT_ATOMS: atom_id res chain seq x y z
N MET A 1 21.37 1.30 12.14
CA MET A 1 20.38 0.33 11.65
C MET A 1 20.41 -0.84 12.61
N PRO A 2 19.27 -1.38 13.04
CA PRO A 2 19.29 -2.56 13.91
C PRO A 2 19.98 -3.69 13.15
N ALA A 3 20.88 -4.40 13.82
CA ALA A 3 21.55 -5.54 13.22
C ALA A 3 20.58 -6.72 13.27
N TYR A 4 20.03 -7.10 12.12
CA TYR A 4 19.21 -8.31 11.97
C TYR A 4 20.06 -9.36 11.27
N PRO A 5 20.69 -10.28 12.01
CA PRO A 5 21.73 -11.16 11.45
C PRO A 5 21.22 -12.16 10.39
N SER A 6 19.90 -12.26 10.20
CA SER A 6 19.22 -13.31 9.43
C SER A 6 18.08 -12.81 8.53
N GLY A 7 17.98 -11.51 8.27
CA GLY A 7 16.91 -10.96 7.42
C GLY A 7 16.99 -11.48 5.99
N HIS A 8 15.95 -12.16 5.52
CA HIS A 8 15.82 -12.69 4.15
C HIS A 8 15.27 -11.62 3.19
N MET A 9 14.30 -10.81 3.65
CA MET A 9 13.74 -9.69 2.92
C MET A 9 13.47 -8.51 3.85
N TYR A 10 13.41 -7.30 3.31
CA TYR A 10 13.13 -6.08 4.06
C TYR A 10 12.21 -5.14 3.30
N ASN A 11 11.50 -4.30 4.03
CA ASN A 11 10.70 -3.20 3.52
C ASN A 11 10.80 -2.02 4.52
N GLY A 12 10.22 -0.87 4.17
CA GLY A 12 10.21 0.27 5.07
C GLY A 12 9.44 1.45 4.53
N ALA A 13 9.31 2.46 5.38
CA ALA A 13 8.70 3.73 5.01
C ALA A 13 9.38 4.88 5.75
N VAL A 14 9.41 6.04 5.11
CA VAL A 14 9.84 7.30 5.73
C VAL A 14 8.61 8.17 5.91
N LEU A 15 8.40 8.64 7.13
CA LEU A 15 7.24 9.41 7.55
C LEU A 15 7.69 10.76 8.09
N CYS A 16 6.87 11.79 7.93
CA CYS A 16 7.06 13.02 8.70
C CYS A 16 6.66 12.80 10.17
N ALA A 17 7.46 13.28 11.11
CA ALA A 17 7.20 13.14 12.54
C ALA A 17 6.01 13.96 13.04
N LYS A 18 5.54 14.98 12.29
CA LYS A 18 4.41 15.84 12.67
C LYS A 18 3.03 15.18 12.54
N HIS A 19 2.94 13.90 12.19
CA HIS A 19 1.68 13.21 11.87
C HIS A 19 0.72 13.00 13.07
N GLY A 20 1.04 13.50 14.26
CA GLY A 20 0.31 13.20 15.50
C GLY A 20 -1.14 13.70 15.61
N ASN A 21 -1.73 14.41 14.64
CA ASN A 21 -3.06 15.00 14.85
C ASN A 21 -3.94 15.31 13.60
N GLY A 22 -3.74 14.62 12.46
CA GLY A 22 -4.62 14.81 11.29
C GLY A 22 -3.91 14.97 9.93
N GLY A 23 -2.77 14.30 9.75
CA GLY A 23 -1.95 14.39 8.52
C GLY A 23 -1.07 15.66 8.48
N CYS A 24 0.12 15.55 7.88
CA CYS A 24 0.82 16.73 7.32
C CYS A 24 0.47 16.73 5.84
N ASP A 25 -0.05 17.81 5.29
CA ASP A 25 -0.22 17.98 3.84
C ASP A 25 1.13 18.08 3.09
N HIS A 26 2.23 18.06 3.85
CA HIS A 26 3.62 18.19 3.43
C HIS A 26 3.93 19.51 2.70
N LEU A 27 2.95 20.41 2.57
CA LEU A 27 3.12 21.72 1.96
C LEU A 27 3.89 22.65 2.90
N ASP A 28 3.68 22.51 4.22
CA ASP A 28 4.33 23.30 5.28
C ASP A 28 5.33 22.50 6.12
N CYS A 29 5.62 21.26 5.73
CA CYS A 29 6.68 20.46 6.31
C CYS A 29 8.04 20.98 5.76
N GLY A 30 8.49 22.15 6.25
CA GLY A 30 9.69 22.85 5.76
C GLY A 30 10.96 21.99 5.68
N HIS A 31 11.96 22.47 4.93
CA HIS A 31 13.22 21.79 4.56
C HIS A 31 14.16 21.33 5.71
N GLY A 32 13.65 21.17 6.93
CA GLY A 32 14.34 20.63 8.11
C GLY A 32 13.40 19.96 9.12
N GLY A 33 12.21 19.52 8.72
CA GLY A 33 11.27 18.81 9.59
C GLY A 33 11.80 17.44 10.03
N SER A 34 11.48 17.05 11.26
CA SER A 34 11.79 15.72 11.76
C SER A 34 11.02 14.64 11.00
N PHE A 35 11.70 13.53 10.78
CA PHE A 35 11.18 12.32 10.15
C PHE A 35 11.37 11.09 11.03
N VAL A 36 10.55 10.09 10.76
CA VAL A 36 10.63 8.74 11.31
C VAL A 36 10.87 7.76 10.18
N VAL A 37 11.80 6.82 10.36
CA VAL A 37 11.99 5.71 9.42
C VAL A 37 11.50 4.45 10.10
N VAL A 38 10.51 3.79 9.52
CA VAL A 38 10.12 2.44 9.95
C VAL A 38 10.82 1.45 9.05
N TYR A 39 11.59 0.56 9.66
CA TYR A 39 12.25 -0.53 8.98
C TYR A 39 11.62 -1.84 9.44
N VAL A 40 11.30 -2.71 8.48
CA VAL A 40 10.79 -4.05 8.72
C VAL A 40 11.62 -5.08 7.97
N ASP A 41 11.96 -6.17 8.63
CA ASP A 41 12.60 -7.34 8.02
C ASP A 41 11.84 -8.60 8.37
N VAL A 42 12.01 -9.62 7.52
CA VAL A 42 11.50 -10.96 7.74
C VAL A 42 12.66 -11.94 7.59
N ASP A 43 12.83 -12.84 8.56
CA ASP A 43 13.83 -13.91 8.49
C ASP A 43 13.27 -15.20 7.90
N THR A 44 14.13 -16.20 7.74
CA THR A 44 13.79 -17.51 7.17
C THR A 44 12.80 -18.32 8.02
N ASP A 45 12.61 -17.96 9.29
CA ASP A 45 11.66 -18.61 10.21
C ASP A 45 10.29 -17.90 10.18
N HIS A 46 10.07 -17.03 9.20
CA HIS A 46 8.87 -16.21 9.04
C HIS A 46 8.57 -15.36 10.28
N VAL A 47 9.61 -14.85 10.94
CA VAL A 47 9.49 -13.84 11.98
C VAL A 47 9.75 -12.48 11.36
N VAL A 48 8.74 -11.63 11.38
CA VAL A 48 8.91 -10.21 11.05
C VAL A 48 9.40 -9.46 12.28
N ARG A 49 10.38 -8.58 12.10
CA ARG A 49 10.80 -7.59 13.08
C ARG A 49 10.60 -6.19 12.54
N ALA A 50 10.29 -5.26 13.44
CA ALA A 50 10.15 -3.85 13.11
C ALA A 50 10.79 -2.97 14.16
N SER A 51 11.44 -1.91 13.69
CA SER A 51 11.97 -0.82 14.53
C SER A 51 11.75 0.52 13.83
N ALA A 52 11.56 1.57 14.63
CA ALA A 52 11.42 2.93 14.15
C ALA A 52 12.63 3.77 14.56
N TYR A 53 13.24 4.46 13.61
CA TYR A 53 14.26 5.49 13.86
C TYR A 53 13.61 6.86 13.94
N SER A 54 13.93 7.64 14.97
CA SER A 54 13.56 9.06 15.02
C SER A 54 14.77 9.94 14.71
N SER A 55 14.60 10.86 13.78
CA SER A 55 15.61 11.88 13.48
C SER A 55 15.83 12.89 14.62
N GLU A 56 14.85 13.07 15.51
CA GLU A 56 14.95 13.98 16.66
C GLU A 56 15.86 13.41 17.74
N THR A 57 15.62 12.14 18.09
CA THR A 57 16.44 11.44 19.09
C THR A 57 17.71 10.84 18.50
N ARG A 58 17.79 10.78 17.16
CA ARG A 58 18.85 10.13 16.39
C ARG A 58 19.09 8.67 16.82
N ALA A 59 18.03 7.99 17.22
CA ALA A 59 18.09 6.65 17.76
C ALA A 59 16.99 5.76 17.19
N TRP A 60 17.28 4.46 17.17
CA TRP A 60 16.28 3.42 16.91
C TRP A 60 15.53 3.13 18.22
N GLY A 61 14.21 3.00 18.11
CA GLY A 61 13.35 2.54 19.19
C GLY A 61 13.46 1.03 19.41
N ALA A 62 12.72 0.55 20.41
CA ALA A 62 12.62 -0.87 20.70
C ALA A 62 12.11 -1.67 19.48
N THR A 63 12.63 -2.89 19.34
CA THR A 63 12.18 -3.84 18.33
C THR A 63 10.93 -4.56 18.78
N THR A 64 9.97 -4.72 17.87
CA THR A 64 8.81 -5.59 18.03
C THR A 64 8.85 -6.69 16.97
N SER A 65 8.17 -7.81 17.19
CA SER A 65 8.17 -8.94 16.29
C SER A 65 6.82 -9.67 16.25
N VAL A 66 6.52 -10.32 15.12
CA VAL A 66 5.36 -11.19 14.96
C VAL A 66 5.68 -12.31 13.97
N HIS A 67 5.07 -13.48 14.15
CA HIS A 67 5.10 -14.51 13.11
C HIS A 67 4.12 -14.17 12.00
N VAL A 68 4.54 -14.43 10.76
CA VAL A 68 3.72 -14.29 9.56
C VAL A 68 3.64 -15.62 8.83
N ASP A 69 2.67 -15.74 7.94
CA ASP A 69 2.50 -16.92 7.09
C ASP A 69 3.34 -16.87 5.81
N ASN A 70 3.85 -15.70 5.42
CA ASN A 70 4.65 -15.52 4.22
C ASN A 70 5.57 -14.29 4.24
N PHE A 71 6.45 -14.16 3.25
CA PHE A 71 7.36 -13.01 3.08
C PHE A 71 6.62 -11.76 2.56
N PHE A 72 7.35 -10.63 2.48
CA PHE A 72 6.81 -9.40 1.90
C PHE A 72 6.59 -9.55 0.40
N GLU A 73 5.44 -9.09 -0.07
CA GLU A 73 5.27 -8.86 -1.49
C GLU A 73 6.01 -7.56 -1.88
N ASP A 74 6.59 -7.52 -3.08
CA ASP A 74 7.29 -6.35 -3.64
C ASP A 74 6.29 -5.23 -3.99
N ARG A 75 5.68 -4.65 -2.96
CA ARG A 75 4.61 -3.67 -2.99
C ARG A 75 4.92 -2.48 -2.10
N VAL A 76 4.44 -1.32 -2.54
CA VAL A 76 4.54 -0.08 -1.75
C VAL A 76 3.71 -0.23 -0.48
N SER A 77 4.27 0.22 0.64
CA SER A 77 3.54 0.26 1.92
C SER A 77 2.49 1.35 1.94
N LEU A 78 1.41 1.14 2.70
CA LEU A 78 0.33 2.12 2.86
C LEU A 78 0.31 2.65 4.30
N LEU A 79 0.32 3.97 4.44
CA LEU A 79 -0.03 4.62 5.69
C LEU A 79 -1.54 4.88 5.70
N ALA A 80 -2.26 4.26 6.64
CA ALA A 80 -3.70 4.49 6.82
C ALA A 80 -4.07 4.31 8.30
N GLY A 81 -5.00 5.11 8.82
CA GLY A 81 -5.47 4.99 10.21
C GLY A 81 -4.35 4.99 11.27
N GLY A 82 -3.25 5.73 11.05
CA GLY A 82 -2.11 5.82 11.97
C GLY A 82 -1.21 4.57 12.02
N ALA A 83 -1.28 3.69 11.01
CA ALA A 83 -0.44 2.51 10.93
C ALA A 83 0.11 2.30 9.51
N LEU A 84 1.29 1.70 9.43
CA LEU A 84 1.86 1.23 8.17
C LEU A 84 1.37 -0.19 7.88
N HIS A 85 1.03 -0.42 6.62
CA HIS A 85 0.54 -1.69 6.12
C HIS A 85 1.45 -2.19 5.00
N PHE A 86 1.79 -3.47 5.04
CA PHE A 86 2.66 -4.13 4.06
C PHE A 86 1.95 -5.40 3.56
N ALA A 87 1.87 -5.56 2.24
CA ALA A 87 1.32 -6.77 1.63
C ALA A 87 2.28 -7.95 1.85
N LEU A 88 1.72 -9.12 2.17
CA LEU A 88 2.46 -10.38 2.26
C LEU A 88 2.17 -11.24 1.03
N GLU A 89 3.16 -12.01 0.60
CA GLU A 89 3.10 -12.85 -0.59
C GLU A 89 1.90 -13.81 -0.54
N GLY A 90 1.22 -13.94 -1.68
CA GLY A 90 0.00 -14.73 -1.81
C GLY A 90 -1.27 -13.98 -1.42
N GLY A 91 -1.15 -12.78 -0.83
CA GLY A 91 -2.28 -11.87 -0.61
C GLY A 91 -3.33 -12.36 0.38
N ARG A 92 -2.96 -13.28 1.28
CA ARG A 92 -3.81 -13.84 2.34
C ARG A 92 -3.81 -13.02 3.63
N SER A 93 -2.82 -12.15 3.75
CA SER A 93 -2.58 -11.40 4.97
C SER A 93 -1.84 -10.09 4.67
N ILE A 94 -2.01 -9.14 5.58
CA ILE A 94 -1.37 -7.81 5.57
C ILE A 94 -0.69 -7.63 6.91
N LEU A 95 0.60 -7.28 6.89
CA LEU A 95 1.31 -6.88 8.09
C LEU A 95 0.93 -5.45 8.45
N LYS A 96 0.57 -5.21 9.72
CA LYS A 96 0.28 -3.89 10.27
C LYS A 96 1.31 -3.52 11.34
N TYR A 97 1.92 -2.35 11.20
CA TYR A 97 2.74 -1.70 12.22
C TYR A 97 2.01 -0.46 12.78
N ASP A 98 1.46 -0.59 13.99
CA ASP A 98 0.82 0.52 14.70
C ASP A 98 1.89 1.51 15.20
N LEU A 99 1.90 2.72 14.63
CA LEU A 99 2.91 3.74 14.93
C LEU A 99 2.82 4.23 16.37
N SER A 100 1.60 4.32 16.93
CA SER A 100 1.35 4.84 18.27
C SER A 100 1.73 3.84 19.36
N ARG A 101 1.47 2.56 19.12
CA ARG A 101 1.72 1.47 20.08
C ARG A 101 3.05 0.75 19.85
N HIS A 102 3.76 1.07 18.77
CA HIS A 102 4.97 0.36 18.33
C HIS A 102 4.80 -1.16 18.32
N ARG A 103 3.71 -1.63 17.70
CA ARG A 103 3.32 -3.04 17.74
C ARG A 103 3.00 -3.58 16.36
N LEU A 104 3.53 -4.77 16.07
CA LEU A 104 3.16 -5.55 14.90
C LEU A 104 1.92 -6.40 15.13
N SER A 105 1.12 -6.56 14.09
CA SER A 105 -0.02 -7.47 14.03
C SER A 105 -0.26 -7.89 12.58
N VAL A 106 -1.03 -8.96 12.39
CA VAL A 106 -1.37 -9.48 11.07
C VAL A 106 -2.87 -9.37 10.86
N ILE A 107 -3.28 -8.89 9.69
CA ILE A 107 -4.67 -8.78 9.27
C ILE A 107 -4.89 -9.82 8.17
N GLY A 108 -5.76 -10.80 8.39
CA GLY A 108 -6.16 -11.73 7.34
C GLY A 108 -7.03 -11.03 6.29
N THR A 109 -6.86 -11.38 5.02
CA THR A 109 -7.68 -10.90 3.90
C THR A 109 -8.84 -11.90 3.62
N PRO A 110 -9.87 -11.51 2.85
CA PRO A 110 -11.01 -12.39 2.57
C PRO A 110 -10.71 -13.52 1.56
N GLY A 111 -9.48 -13.66 1.07
CA GLY A 111 -9.09 -14.68 0.10
C GLY A 111 -7.66 -14.47 -0.43
N ASP A 112 -7.27 -15.27 -1.42
CA ASP A 112 -5.92 -15.25 -2.00
C ASP A 112 -5.82 -14.16 -3.08
N PHE A 113 -5.50 -12.93 -2.66
CA PHE A 113 -5.40 -11.76 -3.55
C PHE A 113 -3.94 -11.40 -3.82
N ALA A 114 -3.15 -12.36 -4.33
CA ALA A 114 -1.78 -12.09 -4.76
C ALA A 114 -1.76 -10.91 -5.74
N GLY A 115 -0.81 -9.99 -5.58
CA GLY A 115 -0.77 -8.80 -6.41
C GLY A 115 -1.70 -7.67 -5.96
N MET A 116 -2.23 -7.73 -4.73
CA MET A 116 -3.10 -6.68 -4.21
C MET A 116 -2.33 -5.36 -4.05
N VAL A 117 -3.01 -4.26 -4.38
CA VAL A 117 -2.56 -2.91 -4.07
C VAL A 117 -3.44 -2.36 -2.98
N MET A 118 -2.83 -2.06 -1.83
CA MET A 118 -3.52 -1.42 -0.71
C MET A 118 -3.87 0.03 -1.06
N MET A 119 -4.98 0.51 -0.52
CA MET A 119 -5.44 1.89 -0.66
C MET A 119 -6.07 2.38 0.64
N GLU A 120 -6.09 3.68 0.85
CA GLU A 120 -6.95 4.28 1.86
C GLU A 120 -8.40 4.23 1.38
N ALA A 121 -9.31 3.74 2.23
CA ALA A 121 -10.73 3.73 1.94
C ALA A 121 -11.34 5.11 2.21
N GLU A 122 -12.52 5.37 1.66
CA GLU A 122 -13.20 6.68 1.80
C GLU A 122 -13.47 7.11 3.25
N ASP A 123 -13.54 6.14 4.18
CA ASP A 123 -13.70 6.37 5.62
C ASP A 123 -12.37 6.55 6.38
N GLY A 124 -11.24 6.66 5.65
CA GLY A 124 -9.88 6.70 6.22
C GLY A 124 -9.38 5.32 6.68
N GLY A 125 -10.14 4.26 6.39
CA GLY A 125 -9.82 2.89 6.72
C GLY A 125 -8.85 2.24 5.74
N LEU A 126 -8.55 0.96 5.97
CA LEU A 126 -7.75 0.14 5.08
C LEU A 126 -8.64 -0.45 3.98
N GLY A 127 -8.21 -0.32 2.73
CA GLY A 127 -8.78 -1.03 1.59
C GLY A 127 -7.70 -1.66 0.72
N PHE A 128 -8.12 -2.48 -0.23
CA PHE A 128 -7.24 -2.94 -1.30
C PHE A 128 -8.01 -3.21 -2.59
N VAL A 129 -7.26 -3.19 -3.70
CA VAL A 129 -7.72 -3.54 -5.04
C VAL A 129 -6.87 -4.68 -5.57
N ALA A 130 -7.51 -5.69 -6.14
CA ALA A 130 -6.82 -6.84 -6.73
C ALA A 130 -7.54 -7.33 -7.99
N VAL A 131 -6.82 -8.03 -8.86
CA VAL A 131 -7.39 -8.77 -9.98
C VAL A 131 -7.39 -10.26 -9.61
N LEU A 132 -8.56 -10.89 -9.69
CA LEU A 132 -8.72 -12.32 -9.48
C LEU A 132 -9.74 -12.84 -10.49
N ASN A 133 -9.43 -13.95 -11.18
CA ASN A 133 -10.33 -14.59 -12.14
C ASN A 133 -10.95 -13.63 -13.19
N GLY A 134 -10.16 -12.66 -13.69
CA GLY A 134 -10.62 -11.69 -14.69
C GLY A 134 -11.52 -10.58 -14.14
N CYS A 135 -11.68 -10.49 -12.82
CA CYS A 135 -12.44 -9.44 -12.16
C CYS A 135 -11.52 -8.57 -11.31
N ILE A 136 -11.79 -7.26 -11.30
CA ILE A 136 -11.25 -6.36 -10.28
C ILE A 136 -12.16 -6.43 -9.07
N TYR A 137 -11.57 -6.69 -7.91
CA TYR A 137 -12.22 -6.64 -6.61
C TYR A 137 -11.70 -5.44 -5.84
N ILE A 138 -12.63 -4.74 -5.20
CA ILE A 138 -12.34 -3.68 -4.24
C ILE A 138 -12.92 -4.10 -2.90
N TRP A 139 -12.04 -4.21 -1.91
CA TRP A 139 -12.39 -4.58 -0.55
C TRP A 139 -12.02 -3.46 0.41
N THR A 140 -12.90 -3.18 1.37
CA THR A 140 -12.63 -2.21 2.43
C THR A 140 -12.85 -2.86 3.79
N GLN A 141 -12.02 -2.48 4.74
CA GLN A 141 -12.14 -2.91 6.12
C GLN A 141 -13.28 -2.13 6.79
N GLN A 142 -14.23 -2.84 7.40
CA GLN A 142 -15.27 -2.24 8.24
C GLN A 142 -14.80 -2.19 9.69
N GLN A 143 -14.91 -1.01 10.33
CA GLN A 143 -14.80 -0.90 11.77
C GLN A 143 -16.14 -1.27 12.41
N GLN A 144 -16.15 -2.27 13.29
CA GLN A 144 -17.30 -2.52 14.17
C GLN A 144 -17.14 -1.69 15.45
N GLU A 145 -18.24 -1.08 15.91
CA GLU A 145 -18.27 -0.33 17.18
C GLU A 145 -18.05 -1.22 18.41
N VAL A 146 -18.29 -2.54 18.30
CA VAL A 146 -18.10 -3.50 19.39
C VAL A 146 -17.65 -4.85 18.84
N GLY A 147 -16.38 -5.21 19.06
CA GLY A 147 -15.82 -6.52 18.73
C GLY A 147 -14.46 -6.44 18.04
N THR A 148 -13.51 -7.27 18.47
CA THR A 148 -12.13 -7.34 17.95
C THR A 148 -12.00 -7.96 16.55
N THR A 149 -13.11 -8.30 15.89
CA THR A 149 -13.06 -9.02 14.61
C THR A 149 -13.06 -8.03 13.46
N ILE A 150 -11.92 -7.95 12.77
CA ILE A 150 -11.79 -7.22 11.51
C ILE A 150 -12.70 -7.87 10.47
N ARG A 151 -13.64 -7.10 9.91
CA ARG A 151 -14.53 -7.56 8.84
C ARG A 151 -14.17 -6.87 7.54
N TRP A 152 -14.03 -7.64 6.48
CA TRP A 152 -13.90 -7.13 5.12
C TRP A 152 -15.26 -7.08 4.45
N ALA A 153 -15.51 -6.02 3.68
CA ALA A 153 -16.67 -5.91 2.81
C ALA A 153 -16.22 -5.70 1.37
N GLN A 154 -16.81 -6.48 0.46
CA GLN A 154 -16.59 -6.30 -0.96
C GLN A 154 -17.37 -5.06 -1.39
N HIS A 155 -16.66 -3.96 -1.55
CA HIS A 155 -17.27 -2.69 -1.92
C HIS A 155 -17.71 -2.71 -3.39
N ARG A 156 -16.89 -3.29 -4.27
CA ARG A 156 -17.16 -3.28 -5.72
C ARG A 156 -16.49 -4.43 -6.46
N THR A 157 -17.13 -4.87 -7.55
CA THR A 157 -16.55 -5.80 -8.52
C THR A 157 -16.76 -5.30 -9.94
N ILE A 158 -15.74 -5.41 -10.78
CA ILE A 158 -15.80 -5.07 -12.21
C ILE A 158 -15.22 -6.21 -13.01
N GLU A 159 -16.01 -6.79 -13.91
CA GLU A 159 -15.52 -7.79 -14.86
C GLU A 159 -14.65 -7.10 -15.92
N LEU A 160 -13.37 -7.42 -15.93
CA LEU A 160 -12.36 -6.71 -16.72
C LEU A 160 -12.62 -6.86 -18.22
N GLU A 161 -13.11 -8.02 -18.63
CA GLU A 161 -13.46 -8.36 -20.01
C GLU A 161 -14.59 -7.48 -20.58
N THR A 162 -15.44 -6.91 -19.72
CA THR A 162 -16.54 -6.02 -20.16
C THR A 162 -16.05 -4.62 -20.49
N VAL A 163 -14.99 -4.15 -19.83
CA VAL A 163 -14.43 -2.80 -19.97
C VAL A 163 -13.21 -2.73 -20.88
N LEU A 164 -12.53 -3.87 -21.08
CA LEU A 164 -11.38 -3.95 -21.97
C LEU A 164 -11.78 -3.93 -23.45
N PRO A 165 -10.99 -3.25 -24.30
CA PRO A 165 -11.06 -3.42 -25.74
C PRO A 165 -10.93 -4.90 -26.14
N ARG A 166 -11.73 -5.35 -27.12
CA ARG A 166 -11.81 -6.78 -27.54
C ARG A 166 -10.45 -7.45 -27.80
N ARG A 167 -9.49 -6.71 -28.36
CA ARG A 167 -8.15 -7.21 -28.68
C ARG A 167 -7.27 -7.50 -27.47
N TYR A 168 -7.66 -7.03 -26.30
CA TYR A 168 -6.95 -7.25 -25.03
C TYR A 168 -7.73 -8.18 -24.11
N ARG A 169 -8.76 -8.87 -24.60
CA ARG A 169 -9.53 -9.79 -23.76
C ARG A 169 -8.78 -11.10 -23.55
N SER A 170 -8.99 -11.75 -22.41
CA SER A 170 -8.53 -13.14 -22.11
C SER A 170 -7.06 -13.32 -21.66
N GLN A 171 -6.43 -12.31 -21.07
CA GLN A 171 -5.09 -12.44 -20.50
C GLN A 171 -5.08 -12.18 -18.99
N SER A 172 -4.14 -12.79 -18.26
CA SER A 172 -3.92 -12.45 -16.86
C SER A 172 -3.49 -10.98 -16.76
N GLY A 173 -3.86 -10.34 -15.67
CA GLY A 173 -3.46 -8.98 -15.35
C GLY A 173 -3.30 -8.82 -13.87
N GLU A 174 -2.48 -7.87 -13.48
CA GLU A 174 -2.17 -7.59 -12.08
C GLU A 174 -2.36 -6.10 -11.81
N VAL A 175 -2.88 -5.76 -10.63
CA VAL A 175 -2.94 -4.37 -10.21
C VAL A 175 -1.53 -3.93 -9.82
N ILE A 176 -1.10 -2.77 -10.31
CA ILE A 176 0.24 -2.24 -10.04
C ILE A 176 0.22 -0.85 -9.40
N GLY A 177 -0.96 -0.27 -9.23
CA GLY A 177 -1.10 1.01 -8.54
C GLY A 177 -2.55 1.45 -8.43
N PHE A 178 -2.79 2.33 -7.48
CA PHE A 178 -4.06 3.01 -7.28
C PHE A 178 -3.80 4.52 -7.12
N ALA A 179 -4.54 5.34 -7.86
CA ALA A 179 -4.50 6.80 -7.74
C ALA A 179 -5.78 7.30 -7.07
N GLU A 180 -5.67 7.55 -5.77
CA GLU A 180 -6.76 7.97 -4.88
C GLU A 180 -7.54 9.18 -5.42
N ALA A 181 -6.85 10.26 -5.78
CA ALA A 181 -7.46 11.50 -6.25
C ALA A 181 -8.36 11.35 -7.49
N THR A 182 -8.16 10.29 -8.29
CA THR A 182 -8.93 10.03 -9.52
C THR A 182 -9.74 8.75 -9.46
N ASN A 183 -9.67 8.01 -8.35
CA ASN A 183 -10.22 6.66 -8.21
C ASN A 183 -9.83 5.75 -9.40
N ALA A 184 -8.55 5.76 -9.75
CA ALA A 184 -8.03 5.08 -10.94
C ALA A 184 -7.12 3.92 -10.58
N VAL A 185 -7.31 2.79 -11.26
CA VAL A 185 -6.54 1.55 -11.05
C VAL A 185 -5.61 1.34 -12.23
N PHE A 186 -4.32 1.09 -11.95
CA PHE A 186 -3.33 0.74 -12.95
C PHE A 186 -3.17 -0.78 -13.00
N ILE A 187 -3.20 -1.34 -14.20
CA ILE A 187 -3.23 -2.78 -14.42
C ILE A 187 -2.12 -3.11 -15.42
N ASN A 188 -1.14 -3.91 -14.99
CA ASN A 188 -0.16 -4.48 -15.89
C ASN A 188 -0.75 -5.72 -16.57
N ARG A 189 -0.61 -5.78 -17.90
CA ARG A 189 -0.99 -6.94 -18.72
C ARG A 189 0.07 -7.14 -19.78
N HIS A 190 0.03 -8.26 -20.47
CA HIS A 190 1.05 -8.59 -21.44
C HIS A 190 1.14 -7.59 -22.62
N GLU A 191 0.06 -6.85 -22.96
CA GLU A 191 0.14 -5.77 -23.96
C GLU A 191 0.65 -4.43 -23.44
N GLY A 192 0.80 -4.28 -22.12
CA GLY A 192 1.24 -3.06 -21.46
C GLY A 192 0.34 -2.64 -20.30
N VAL A 193 0.52 -1.39 -19.88
CA VAL A 193 -0.17 -0.84 -18.73
C VAL A 193 -1.45 -0.15 -19.16
N PHE A 194 -2.53 -0.50 -18.47
CA PHE A 194 -3.85 0.12 -18.62
C PHE A 194 -4.21 0.90 -17.37
N VAL A 195 -4.94 2.00 -17.54
CA VAL A 195 -5.61 2.68 -16.45
C VAL A 195 -7.11 2.48 -16.62
N LEU A 196 -7.78 2.02 -15.55
CA LEU A 196 -9.21 1.95 -15.42
C LEU A 196 -9.67 3.06 -14.47
N ASP A 197 -10.49 3.98 -14.97
CA ASP A 197 -11.24 4.90 -14.12
C ASP A 197 -12.43 4.14 -13.53
N LEU A 198 -12.46 3.99 -12.20
CA LEU A 198 -13.50 3.21 -11.54
C LEU A 198 -14.86 3.90 -11.64
N ASN A 199 -14.94 5.23 -11.66
CA ASN A 199 -16.22 5.94 -11.68
C ASN A 199 -16.91 5.79 -13.06
N SER A 200 -16.19 6.06 -14.14
CA SER A 200 -16.69 6.02 -15.51
C SER A 200 -16.59 4.64 -16.17
N ARG A 201 -15.86 3.69 -15.56
CA ARG A 201 -15.55 2.35 -16.11
C ARG A 201 -14.84 2.40 -17.46
N LYS A 202 -14.14 3.50 -17.76
CA LYS A 202 -13.39 3.66 -19.00
C LYS A 202 -11.97 3.16 -18.82
N VAL A 203 -11.49 2.41 -19.81
CA VAL A 203 -10.11 1.93 -19.88
C VAL A 203 -9.35 2.64 -20.99
N ARG A 204 -8.09 2.99 -20.73
CA ARG A 204 -7.13 3.39 -21.77
C ARG A 204 -5.75 2.80 -21.49
N LYS A 205 -4.97 2.55 -22.55
CA LYS A 205 -3.56 2.15 -22.43
C LYS A 205 -2.71 3.38 -22.10
N VAL A 206 -1.76 3.24 -21.18
CA VAL A 206 -0.88 4.33 -20.68
C VAL A 206 0.60 3.97 -20.71
N GLY A 207 0.94 2.69 -20.86
CA GLY A 207 2.32 2.24 -20.96
C GLY A 207 2.45 1.05 -21.88
N GLU A 208 3.65 0.88 -22.45
CA GLU A 208 3.99 -0.27 -23.29
C GLU A 208 4.21 -1.53 -22.46
N ARG A 209 4.39 -2.68 -23.14
CA ARG A 209 4.69 -3.96 -22.50
C ARG A 209 5.97 -3.87 -21.66
N GLY A 210 5.90 -4.40 -20.43
CA GLY A 210 7.03 -4.48 -19.52
C GLY A 210 6.67 -5.25 -18.25
N ASP A 211 7.68 -5.56 -17.44
CA ASP A 211 7.52 -6.22 -16.14
C ASP A 211 7.38 -5.15 -15.04
N TYR A 212 6.25 -4.43 -15.08
CA TYR A 212 5.93 -3.44 -14.06
C TYR A 212 5.25 -4.13 -12.89
N ARG A 213 5.79 -3.92 -11.68
CA ARG A 213 5.15 -4.36 -10.42
C ARG A 213 4.54 -3.23 -9.63
N ASN A 214 5.08 -2.01 -9.74
CA ASN A 214 4.60 -0.85 -9.02
C ASN A 214 4.55 0.36 -9.95
N ILE A 215 3.51 1.18 -9.78
CA ILE A 215 3.39 2.54 -10.32
C ILE A 215 3.12 3.47 -9.15
N LEU A 216 3.88 4.56 -9.11
CA LEU A 216 3.66 5.67 -8.19
C LEU A 216 2.98 6.81 -8.98
N PRO A 217 1.64 6.91 -8.96
CA PRO A 217 0.96 7.99 -9.65
C PRO A 217 1.27 9.31 -8.94
N TYR A 218 1.89 10.23 -9.67
CA TYR A 218 2.23 11.56 -9.16
C TYR A 218 1.24 12.59 -9.69
N MET A 219 0.58 13.33 -8.78
CA MET A 219 -0.57 14.18 -9.12
C MET A 219 -0.29 15.70 -9.08
N SER A 220 0.84 16.17 -8.56
CA SER A 220 1.13 17.62 -8.54
C SER A 220 2.63 17.91 -8.53
N PHE A 221 3.08 18.91 -9.31
CA PHE A 221 4.43 19.45 -9.22
C PHE A 221 4.43 20.72 -8.38
N TYR A 222 5.35 20.85 -7.44
CA TYR A 222 5.66 22.15 -6.83
C TYR A 222 6.71 22.84 -7.70
N THR A 223 6.32 23.94 -8.34
CA THR A 223 7.28 24.90 -8.92
C THR A 223 7.35 26.08 -7.97
N PRO A 224 8.48 26.30 -7.26
CA PRO A 224 8.61 27.47 -6.40
C PRO A 224 8.48 28.72 -7.29
N SER A 225 7.49 29.56 -7.02
CA SER A 225 7.38 30.86 -7.67
C SER A 225 8.59 31.70 -7.26
N GLY A 226 9.48 31.94 -8.23
CA GLY A 226 10.65 32.79 -8.06
C GLY A 226 10.21 34.18 -7.59
N ARG A 227 10.67 34.58 -6.40
CA ARG A 227 10.55 35.95 -5.92
C ARG A 227 11.45 36.84 -6.77
N TYR A 228 10.89 37.49 -7.78
CA TYR A 228 11.44 38.74 -8.28
C TYR A 228 10.79 39.87 -7.49
N GLY A 229 11.58 40.49 -6.62
CA GLY A 229 11.31 41.74 -5.94
C GLY A 229 12.59 42.56 -5.93
#